data_AF-A0A102DE80-F1
#
_entry.id   AF-A0A102DE80-F1
#
_cell.length_a   1.000
_cell.length_b   1.000
_cell.length_c   1.000
_cell.angle_alpha   90.00
_cell.angle_beta   90.00
_cell.angle_gamma   90.00
#
_symmetry.space_group_name_H-M   'P 1'
#
loop_
_entity.id
_entity.type
_entity.pdbx_description
1 polymer ?
#
loop_
_entity_poly.entity_id
_entity_poly.type
_entity_poly.pdbx_seq_one_letter_code
_entity_poly.pdbx_strand_id
1 'polypeptide(L)' 'MSIKLTLTEDEAEIILDALEADMEGYIESAKEARGNANRADVKTFSEAAERIQTLIARIRPLVE' A
#
# COMPACT_ATOMS: atom_id res chain seq x y z
N MET A 1 0.82 -17.06 -11.62
CA MET A 1 1.97 -16.51 -12.36
C MET A 1 2.75 -15.63 -11.39
N SER A 2 4.08 -15.69 -11.38
CA SER A 2 4.92 -14.87 -10.50
C SER A 2 5.96 -14.10 -11.31
N ILE A 3 6.21 -12.85 -10.94
CA ILE A 3 7.29 -12.02 -11.49
C ILE A 3 8.47 -12.09 -10.52
N LYS A 4 9.70 -12.27 -11.04
CA LYS A 4 10.93 -12.17 -10.25
C LYS A 4 11.61 -10.83 -10.58
N LEU A 5 11.94 -10.07 -9.55
CA LEU A 5 12.71 -8.84 -9.65
C LEU A 5 13.99 -9.02 -8.83
N THR A 6 15.09 -8.48 -9.33
CA THR A 6 16.34 -8.32 -8.58
C THR A 6 16.50 -6.84 -8.36
N LEU A 7 16.63 -6.43 -7.11
CA LEU A 7 16.71 -5.04 -6.67
C LEU A 7 17.94 -4.88 -5.78
N THR A 8 18.54 -3.69 -5.80
CA THR A 8 19.42 -3.27 -4.70
C THR A 8 18.60 -2.91 -3.46
N GLU A 9 19.27 -2.73 -2.32
CA GLU A 9 18.63 -2.22 -1.10
C GLU A 9 18.00 -0.84 -1.36
N ASP A 10 18.76 0.12 -1.91
CA ASP A 10 18.26 1.44 -2.31
C ASP A 10 17.01 1.40 -3.21
N GLU A 11 16.98 0.49 -4.21
CA GLU A 11 15.82 0.35 -5.10
C GLU A 11 14.59 -0.21 -4.36
N ALA A 12 14.82 -1.11 -3.40
CA ALA A 12 13.76 -1.65 -2.56
C ALA A 12 13.25 -0.61 -1.54
N GLU A 13 14.11 0.28 -1.03
CA GLU A 13 13.73 1.42 -0.18
C GLU A 13 12.82 2.39 -0.94
N ILE A 14 13.17 2.74 -2.19
CA ILE A 14 12.33 3.61 -3.04
C ILE A 14 10.92 3.01 -3.21
N ILE A 15 10.84 1.68 -3.40
CA ILE A 15 9.55 1.00 -3.51
C ILE A 15 8.79 1.03 -2.18
N LEU A 16 9.48 0.80 -1.06
CA LEU A 16 8.89 0.86 0.28
C LEU A 16 8.26 2.24 0.54
N ASP A 17 9.01 3.32 0.30
CA ASP A 17 8.55 4.70 0.46
C ASP A 17 7.31 5.00 -0.41
N ALA A 18 7.35 4.58 -1.68
CA ALA A 18 6.23 4.77 -2.59
C ALA A 18 4.97 4.03 -2.13
N LEU A 19 5.12 2.80 -1.62
CA LEU A 19 4.01 2.02 -1.09
C LEU A 19 3.43 2.64 0.18
N GLU A 20 4.25 3.19 1.06
CA GLU A 20 3.80 3.86 2.28
C GLU A 20 2.96 5.10 1.96
N ALA A 21 3.41 5.93 1.03
CA ALA A 21 2.66 7.09 0.56
C ALA A 21 1.33 6.71 -0.11
N ASP A 22 1.33 5.66 -0.96
CA ASP A 22 0.11 5.18 -1.63
C ASP A 22 -0.89 4.60 -0.61
N MET A 23 -0.41 3.85 0.39
CA MET A 23 -1.24 3.32 1.48
C MET A 23 -1.92 4.45 2.26
N GLU A 24 -1.19 5.50 2.62
CA GLU A 24 -1.75 6.67 3.31
C GLU A 24 -2.84 7.33 2.47
N GLY A 25 -2.62 7.48 1.16
CA GLY A 25 -3.62 8.00 0.22
C GLY A 25 -4.92 7.17 0.19
N TYR A 26 -4.82 5.84 0.20
CA TYR A 26 -5.99 4.96 0.28
C TYR A 26 -6.71 5.04 1.62
N ILE A 27 -5.98 5.15 2.74
CA ILE A 27 -6.58 5.33 4.06
C ILE A 27 -7.41 6.63 4.09
N GLU A 28 -6.88 7.72 3.52
CA GLU A 28 -7.59 9.00 3.47
C GLU A 28 -8.79 8.97 2.54
N SER A 29 -8.65 8.34 1.38
CA SER A 29 -9.78 8.09 0.48
C SER A 29 -10.89 7.27 1.15
N ALA A 30 -10.53 6.27 1.97
CA ALA A 30 -11.51 5.49 2.74
C ALA A 30 -12.21 6.33 3.81
N LYS A 31 -11.51 7.27 4.46
CA LYS A 31 -12.11 8.21 5.42
C LYS A 31 -13.08 9.17 4.74
N GLU A 32 -12.71 9.74 3.59
CA GLU A 32 -13.58 10.62 2.82
C GLU A 32 -14.84 9.89 2.33
N ALA A 33 -14.69 8.69 1.76
CA ALA A 33 -15.80 7.86 1.33
C ALA A 33 -16.77 7.53 2.49
N ARG A 34 -16.23 7.33 3.70
CA ARG A 34 -17.03 7.10 4.91
C ARG A 34 -17.83 8.35 5.27
N GLY A 35 -17.22 9.53 5.20
CA GLY A 35 -17.91 10.82 5.39
C GLY A 35 -19.07 11.02 4.42
N ASN A 36 -18.95 10.50 3.20
CA ASN A 36 -19.97 10.57 2.14
C ASN A 36 -20.98 9.41 2.15
N ALA A 37 -20.94 8.53 3.16
CA ALA A 37 -21.75 7.30 3.23
C ALA A 37 -21.60 6.36 2.02
N ASN A 38 -20.52 6.48 1.24
CA ASN A 38 -20.26 5.63 0.09
C ASN A 38 -19.57 4.32 0.53
N ARG A 39 -20.39 3.34 0.92
CA ARG A 39 -19.90 2.04 1.44
C ARG A 39 -19.09 1.23 0.43
N ALA A 40 -19.36 1.37 -0.86
CA ALA A 40 -18.63 0.65 -1.90
C ALA A 40 -17.18 1.15 -1.98
N ASP A 41 -16.99 2.46 -1.92
CA ASP A 41 -15.66 3.09 -1.96
C ASP A 41 -14.90 2.84 -0.66
N VAL A 42 -15.57 2.91 0.51
CA VAL A 42 -14.92 2.56 1.79
C VAL A 42 -14.32 1.16 1.72
N LYS A 43 -15.10 0.18 1.21
CA LYS A 43 -14.62 -1.19 1.06
C LYS A 43 -13.42 -1.24 0.11
N THR A 44 -13.55 -0.64 -1.07
CA THR A 44 -12.52 -0.67 -2.12
C THR A 44 -11.20 -0.09 -1.63
N PHE A 45 -11.23 1.09 -1.01
CA PHE A 45 -10.02 1.75 -0.52
C PHE A 45 -9.41 1.05 0.69
N SER A 46 -10.23 0.49 1.59
CA SER A 46 -9.72 -0.29 2.73
C SER A 46 -9.00 -1.57 2.27
N GLU A 47 -9.56 -2.29 1.29
CA GLU A 47 -8.93 -3.49 0.72
C GLU A 47 -7.62 -3.14 -0.02
N ALA A 48 -7.55 -1.99 -0.68
CA ALA A 48 -6.32 -1.52 -1.31
C ALA A 48 -5.23 -1.24 -0.26
N ALA A 49 -5.55 -0.50 0.80
CA ALA A 49 -4.62 -0.21 1.90
C ALA A 49 -4.11 -1.48 2.57
N GLU A 50 -4.98 -2.47 2.83
CA GLU A 50 -4.59 -3.76 3.43
C GLU A 50 -3.62 -4.55 2.53
N ARG A 51 -3.87 -4.57 1.22
CA ARG A 51 -2.98 -5.24 0.26
C ARG A 51 -1.61 -4.59 0.19
N ILE A 52 -1.56 -3.25 0.26
CA ILE A 52 -0.30 -2.50 0.27
C ILE A 52 0.44 -2.73 1.59
N GLN A 53 -0.25 -2.68 2.74
CA GLN A 53 0.33 -3.00 4.05
C GLN A 53 0.97 -4.40 4.05
N THR A 54 0.30 -5.38 3.46
CA THR A 54 0.82 -6.75 3.32
C THR A 54 2.11 -6.79 2.50
N LEU A 55 2.22 -5.97 1.46
CA LEU A 55 3.43 -5.89 0.63
C LEU A 55 4.56 -5.15 1.35
N ILE A 56 4.27 -4.02 2.00
CA ILE A 56 5.20 -3.27 2.85
C ILE A 56 5.83 -4.20 3.89
N ALA A 57 5.00 -4.98 4.60
CA ALA A 57 5.48 -5.91 5.63
C ALA A 57 6.43 -7.00 5.09
N ARG A 58 6.39 -7.28 3.79
CA ARG A 58 7.31 -8.23 3.13
C ARG A 58 8.60 -7.59 2.66
N ILE A 59 8.56 -6.31 2.27
CA ILE A 59 9.72 -5.58 1.72
C ILE A 59 10.55 -4.95 2.83
N ARG A 60 9.91 -4.36 3.86
CA ARG A 60 10.59 -3.65 4.94
C ARG A 60 11.73 -4.45 5.60
N PRO A 61 11.60 -5.77 5.88
CA PRO A 61 12.69 -6.55 6.46
C PRO A 61 13.86 -6.87 5.49
N LEU A 62 13.79 -6.43 4.24
CA LEU A 62 14.82 -6.68 3.21
C LEU A 62 15.73 -5.46 2.98
N VAL A 63 15.40 -4.32 3.58
CA VAL A 63 16.09 -3.03 3.43
C VAL A 63 16.61 -2.49 4.77
N GLU A 64 16.51 -3.28 5.85
CA GLU A 64 17.09 -3.04 7.19
C GLU A 64 17.95 -4.22 7.65
#